data_AF-A0AAV4WUZ4-F1
#
_entry.id   AF-A0AAV4WUZ4-F1
#
_cell.length_a   1.000
_cell.length_b   1.000
_cell.length_c   1.000
_cell.angle_alpha   90.00
_cell.angle_beta   90.00
_cell.angle_gamma   90.00
#
_symmetry.space_group_name_H-M   'P 1'
#
loop_
_entity.id
_entity.type
_entity.pdbx_description
1 polymer ?
#
loop_
_entity_poly.entity_id
_entity_poly.type
_entity_poly.pdbx_seq_one_letter_code
_entity_poly.pdbx_strand_id
1 'polypeptide(L)'
;MGRASGVSRRRKKKFNYNKNLKKLHKKLITLPKVRCKQIKEAWDTSKSYTRNMVEMGLSDDPNKTIGLREKKPMIRMPTLLFWRFPSFPSFCMASAFTFLHFQVTPSISFPYFCF
;
A
#
# COMPACT_ATOMS: atom_id res chain seq x y z
N MET A 1 0.95 41.01 15.22
CA MET A 1 2.26 40.50 14.77
C MET A 1 2.15 38.98 14.56
N GLY A 2 1.60 38.52 13.43
CA GLY A 2 1.41 37.09 13.15
C GLY A 2 2.66 36.44 12.56
N ARG A 3 3.14 35.33 13.15
CA ARG A 3 4.34 34.59 12.71
C ARG A 3 4.04 33.82 11.41
N ALA A 4 4.84 34.07 10.37
CA ALA A 4 4.79 33.31 9.12
C ALA A 4 5.14 31.83 9.35
N SER A 5 4.14 30.95 9.32
CA SER A 5 4.33 29.52 9.43
C SER A 5 4.82 28.95 8.10
N GLY A 6 6.15 28.78 8.02
CA GLY A 6 6.77 27.62 7.38
C GLY A 6 6.53 27.47 5.88
N VAL A 7 7.16 28.32 5.07
CA VAL A 7 7.48 27.97 3.68
C VAL A 7 8.17 26.60 3.72
N SER A 8 7.51 25.56 3.23
CA SER A 8 8.16 24.28 2.90
C SER A 8 9.32 24.64 1.98
N ARG A 9 10.55 24.73 2.53
CA ARG A 9 11.76 24.99 1.74
C ARG A 9 11.72 23.99 0.60
N ARG A 10 11.50 24.46 -0.64
CA ARG A 10 11.62 23.65 -1.86
C ARG A 10 12.97 22.95 -1.78
N ARG A 11 13.00 21.70 -1.30
CA ARG A 11 14.25 20.95 -1.21
C ARG A 11 14.70 20.75 -2.64
N LYS A 12 15.77 21.43 -3.04
CA LYS A 12 16.38 21.26 -4.35
C LYS A 12 16.71 19.77 -4.50
N LYS A 13 16.26 19.16 -5.59
CA LYS A 13 16.62 17.77 -5.89
C LYS A 13 18.15 17.71 -6.02
N LYS A 14 18.80 16.95 -5.14
CA LYS A 14 20.25 16.74 -5.22
C LYS A 14 20.53 15.77 -6.37
N PHE A 15 21.57 16.06 -7.15
CA PHE A 15 22.06 15.11 -8.15
C PHE A 15 22.56 13.86 -7.44
N ASN A 16 22.12 12.68 -7.87
CA ASN A 16 22.57 11.41 -7.31
C ASN A 16 23.75 10.91 -8.14
N TYR A 17 24.96 11.03 -7.58
CA TYR A 17 26.21 10.62 -8.23
C TYR A 17 26.27 9.13 -8.57
N ASN A 18 25.50 8.29 -7.89
CA ASN A 18 25.46 6.85 -8.15
C ASN A 18 24.58 6.50 -9.36
N LYS A 19 23.77 7.45 -9.87
CA LYS A 19 22.85 7.21 -10.98
C LYS A 19 23.46 7.65 -12.31
N ASN A 20 23.69 6.68 -13.18
CA ASN A 20 24.05 6.93 -14.56
C ASN A 20 22.84 7.34 -15.40
N LEU A 21 22.55 8.65 -15.47
CA LEU A 21 21.39 9.19 -16.21
C LEU A 21 21.38 8.80 -17.68
N LYS A 22 22.55 8.74 -18.34
CA LYS A 22 22.67 8.31 -19.74
C LYS A 22 22.14 6.87 -19.96
N LYS A 23 22.45 5.95 -19.04
CA LYS A 23 21.97 4.56 -19.11
C LYS A 23 20.47 4.47 -18.85
N LEU A 24 19.96 5.27 -17.90
CA LEU A 24 18.52 5.34 -17.61
C LEU A 24 17.74 5.89 -18.81
N HIS A 25 18.22 6.97 -19.42
CA HIS A 25 17.58 7.55 -20.60
C HIS A 25 17.52 6.53 -21.75
N LYS A 26 18.62 5.82 -22.03
CA LYS A 26 18.63 4.73 -23.02
C LYS A 26 17.55 3.68 -22.75
N LYS A 27 17.38 3.25 -21.49
CA LYS A 27 16.33 2.29 -21.10
C LYS A 27 14.91 2.83 -21.36
N LEU A 28 14.69 4.13 -21.18
CA LEU A 28 13.37 4.76 -21.35
C LEU A 28 12.96 4.94 -22.82
N ILE A 29 13.91 5.05 -23.74
CA ILE A 29 13.63 5.21 -25.18
C ILE A 29 13.69 3.89 -25.95
N THR A 30 14.40 2.89 -25.41
CA THR A 30 14.60 1.60 -26.08
C THR A 30 13.27 0.85 -26.20
N LEU A 31 12.94 0.44 -27.42
CA LEU A 31 11.83 -0.47 -27.69
C LEU A 31 12.07 -1.82 -26.98
N PRO A 32 11.13 -2.31 -26.14
CA PRO A 32 11.24 -3.64 -25.58
C PRO A 32 11.09 -4.71 -26.67
N LYS A 33 11.46 -5.96 -26.36
CA LYS A 33 11.35 -7.08 -27.30
C LYS A 33 9.88 -7.46 -27.58
N VAL A 34 9.21 -6.66 -28.40
CA VAL A 34 7.82 -6.86 -28.83
C VAL A 34 7.79 -7.72 -30.09
N ARG A 35 6.83 -8.63 -30.21
CA ARG A 35 6.67 -9.49 -31.40
C ARG A 35 5.91 -8.79 -32.53
N CYS A 36 4.88 -8.01 -32.16
CA CYS A 36 3.99 -7.34 -33.10
C CYS A 36 4.74 -6.34 -34.00
N LYS A 37 4.50 -6.40 -35.30
CA LYS A 37 5.15 -5.53 -36.31
C LYS A 37 4.62 -4.10 -36.26
N GLN A 38 3.31 -3.94 -36.12
CA GLN A 38 2.62 -2.64 -36.05
C GLN A 38 3.21 -1.74 -34.94
N ILE A 39 3.47 -2.30 -33.76
CA ILE A 39 4.04 -1.57 -32.64
C ILE A 39 5.48 -1.13 -32.93
N LYS A 40 6.26 -1.93 -33.68
CA LYS A 40 7.62 -1.57 -34.06
C LYS A 40 7.65 -0.44 -35.07
N GLU A 41 6.73 -0.47 -36.03
CA GLU A 41 6.60 0.55 -37.09
C GLU A 41 6.12 1.88 -36.53
N ALA A 42 5.17 1.85 -35.58
CA ALA A 42 4.68 3.04 -34.90
C ALA A 42 5.63 3.58 -33.80
N TRP A 43 6.76 2.89 -33.53
CA TRP A 43 7.66 3.27 -32.44
C TRP A 43 8.60 4.42 -32.83
N ASP A 44 8.48 5.55 -32.14
CA ASP A 44 9.39 6.68 -32.28
C ASP A 44 10.49 6.66 -31.19
N THR A 45 11.75 6.62 -31.60
CA THR A 45 12.91 6.58 -30.68
C THR A 45 13.20 7.91 -29.98
N SER A 46 12.63 9.02 -30.47
CA SER A 46 12.81 10.34 -29.85
C SER A 46 11.99 10.51 -28.58
N LYS A 47 10.91 9.73 -28.45
CA LYS A 47 9.91 9.81 -27.38
C LYS A 47 10.18 8.76 -26.31
N SER A 48 9.67 9.02 -25.11
CA SER A 48 9.73 8.05 -24.02
C SER A 48 8.76 6.90 -24.28
N TYR A 49 9.10 5.72 -23.73
CA TYR A 49 8.27 4.53 -23.74
C TYR A 49 6.79 4.82 -23.44
N THR A 50 6.54 5.56 -22.35
CA THR A 50 5.20 5.92 -21.89
C THR A 50 4.44 6.79 -22.89
N ARG A 51 5.13 7.73 -23.54
CA ARG A 51 4.51 8.64 -24.51
C ARG A 51 4.14 7.91 -25.78
N ASN A 52 5.01 7.01 -26.25
CA ASN A 52 4.71 6.16 -27.40
C ASN A 52 3.47 5.30 -27.18
N MET A 53 3.33 4.70 -25.99
CA MET A 53 2.14 3.91 -25.66
C MET A 53 0.87 4.78 -25.72
N VAL A 54 0.90 5.96 -25.10
CA VAL A 54 -0.25 6.88 -25.10
C VAL A 54 -0.61 7.36 -26.51
N GLU A 55 0.37 7.68 -27.35
CA GLU A 55 0.11 8.13 -28.73
C GLU A 55 -0.50 7.03 -29.61
N MET A 56 -0.15 5.76 -29.37
CA MET A 56 -0.78 4.60 -30.01
C MET A 56 -2.16 4.25 -29.39
N GLY A 57 -2.59 4.94 -28.33
CA GLY A 57 -3.81 4.61 -27.60
C GLY A 57 -3.69 3.36 -26.71
N LEU A 58 -2.47 2.94 -26.39
CA LEU A 58 -2.17 1.81 -25.52
C LEU A 58 -1.96 2.27 -24.07
N SER A 59 -2.27 1.39 -23.13
CA SER A 59 -1.95 1.60 -21.72
C SER A 59 -0.55 1.09 -21.38
N ASP A 60 0.20 1.91 -20.64
CA ASP A 60 1.47 1.53 -20.01
C ASP A 60 1.24 0.56 -18.83
N ASP A 61 0.29 0.90 -17.95
CA ASP A 61 -0.05 0.12 -16.77
C ASP A 61 -1.50 -0.37 -16.84
N PRO A 62 -1.74 -1.66 -17.16
CA PRO A 62 -3.10 -2.19 -17.29
C PRO A 62 -3.88 -2.12 -15.98
N ASN A 63 -3.21 -2.29 -14.83
CA ASN A 63 -3.84 -2.22 -13.51
C ASN A 63 -4.42 -0.83 -13.23
N LYS A 64 -3.75 0.22 -13.71
CA LYS A 64 -4.22 1.61 -13.56
C LYS A 64 -5.40 1.89 -14.49
N THR A 65 -5.37 1.37 -15.71
CA THR A 65 -6.44 1.58 -16.69
C THR A 65 -7.71 0.81 -16.36
N ILE A 66 -7.58 -0.44 -15.91
CA ILE A 66 -8.72 -1.30 -15.55
C ILE A 66 -9.27 -0.93 -14.16
N GLY A 67 -8.47 -0.27 -13.32
CA GLY A 67 -8.89 0.17 -11.99
C GLY A 67 -9.10 -1.00 -11.02
N LEU A 68 -8.19 -1.98 -11.03
CA LEU A 68 -8.26 -3.11 -10.10
C LEU A 68 -8.10 -2.59 -8.66
N ARG A 69 -9.13 -2.78 -7.83
CA ARG A 69 -9.09 -2.41 -6.41
C ARG A 69 -7.99 -3.23 -5.73
N GLU A 70 -6.98 -2.55 -5.18
CA GLU A 70 -5.94 -3.22 -4.40
C GLU A 70 -6.59 -3.95 -3.23
N LYS A 71 -6.32 -5.26 -3.12
CA LYS A 71 -6.74 -6.04 -1.96
C LYS A 71 -6.01 -5.44 -0.75
N LYS A 72 -6.77 -5.09 0.31
CA LYS A 72 -6.23 -4.53 1.56
C LYS A 72 -5.00 -5.35 1.97
N PRO A 73 -3.84 -4.74 2.25
CA PRO A 73 -2.65 -5.49 2.61
C PRO A 73 -2.97 -6.32 3.84
N MET A 74 -2.68 -7.62 3.77
CA MET A 74 -2.77 -8.51 4.93
C MET A 74 -1.87 -7.91 6.01
N ILE A 75 -2.49 -7.38 7.07
CA ILE A 75 -1.77 -6.84 8.22
C ILE A 75 -0.92 -7.99 8.75
N ARG A 76 0.41 -7.90 8.62
CA ARG A 76 1.31 -8.84 9.30
C ARG A 76 1.03 -8.69 10.78
N MET A 77 0.47 -9.75 11.38
CA MET A 77 0.18 -9.77 12.80
C MET A 77 1.52 -9.55 13.52
N PRO A 78 1.60 -8.62 14.49
CA PRO A 78 2.81 -8.52 15.28
C PRO A 78 3.00 -9.85 16.01
N THR A 79 4.21 -10.39 15.94
CA THR A 79 4.68 -11.49 16.79
C THR A 79 4.60 -11.05 18.25
N LEU A 80 3.42 -11.17 18.85
CA LEU A 80 3.21 -11.06 20.28
C LEU A 80 3.37 -12.44 20.89
N LEU A 81 4.59 -12.93 20.97
CA LEU A 81 4.95 -14.04 21.85
C LEU A 81 6.34 -13.79 22.43
N PHE A 82 6.39 -12.91 23.41
CA PHE A 82 7.24 -13.16 24.56
C PHE A 82 6.58 -12.49 25.76
N TRP A 83 5.62 -13.21 26.35
CA TRP A 83 5.22 -12.97 27.72
C TRP A 83 6.47 -13.11 28.59
N ARG A 84 7.19 -12.02 28.81
CA ARG A 84 8.10 -11.90 29.94
C ARG A 84 7.19 -11.79 31.16
N PHE A 85 6.80 -12.95 31.67
CA PHE A 85 6.21 -13.14 33.00
C PHE A 85 6.98 -12.24 33.98
N PRO A 86 6.39 -11.16 34.52
CA PRO A 86 6.93 -10.58 35.73
C PRO A 86 6.63 -11.59 36.83
N SER A 87 7.68 -12.07 37.48
CA SER A 87 7.60 -12.86 38.70
C SER A 87 6.62 -12.19 39.67
N PHE A 88 5.50 -12.84 39.91
CA PHE A 88 4.55 -12.48 40.96
C PHE A 88 5.28 -12.56 42.31
N PRO A 89 5.33 -11.48 43.12
CA PRO A 89 5.58 -11.64 44.53
C PRO A 89 4.34 -12.23 45.18
N SER A 90 4.58 -13.24 46.00
CA SER A 90 3.68 -13.85 46.97
C SER A 90 2.73 -12.84 47.63
N PHE A 91 1.43 -12.93 47.33
CA PHE A 91 0.38 -12.35 48.15
C PHE A 91 -0.47 -13.47 48.75
N CYS A 92 -0.50 -13.45 50.09
CA CYS A 92 -1.21 -14.36 50.97
C CYS A 92 -2.69 -14.48 50.61
N MET A 93 -3.18 -15.71 50.81
CA MET A 93 -4.60 -16.05 50.88
C MET A 93 -5.34 -15.15 51.88
N ALA A 94 -6.52 -14.65 51.49
CA ALA A 94 -7.66 -14.51 52.38
C ALA A 94 -8.96 -14.24 51.60
N SER A 95 -10.03 -14.86 52.10
CA SER A 95 -11.45 -14.54 51.92
C SER A 95 -12.06 -14.67 50.52
N ALA A 96 -12.59 -15.87 50.29
CA ALA A 96 -13.97 -16.12 49.95
C ALA A 96 -14.88 -14.88 49.84
N PHE A 97 -15.44 -14.66 48.66
CA PHE A 97 -16.84 -14.25 48.57
C PHE A 97 -17.52 -14.96 47.40
N THR A 98 -18.36 -15.89 47.82
CA THR A 98 -19.33 -16.67 47.09
C THR A 98 -20.36 -15.80 46.36
N PHE A 99 -20.89 -16.36 45.28
CA PHE A 99 -22.28 -16.18 44.82
C PHE A 99 -22.69 -14.77 44.31
N LEU A 100 -22.84 -14.63 42.99
CA LEU A 100 -24.20 -14.65 42.44
C LEU A 100 -24.20 -15.06 40.96
N HIS A 101 -24.94 -16.13 40.74
CA HIS A 101 -25.44 -16.60 39.46
C HIS A 101 -26.46 -15.59 38.95
N PHE A 102 -26.24 -14.98 37.78
CA PHE A 102 -27.34 -14.42 36.99
C PHE A 102 -27.15 -14.79 35.54
N GLN A 103 -27.71 -15.95 35.20
CA GLN A 103 -28.12 -16.24 33.84
C GLN A 103 -29.35 -15.40 33.53
N VAL A 104 -29.29 -14.61 32.46
CA VAL A 104 -30.44 -14.45 31.57
C VAL A 104 -29.95 -14.59 30.14
N THR A 105 -30.69 -15.46 29.45
CA THR A 105 -30.48 -16.05 28.14
C THR A 105 -31.08 -15.14 27.03
N PRO A 106 -31.44 -15.63 25.82
CA PRO A 106 -30.99 -15.04 24.56
C PRO A 106 -32.19 -14.47 23.78
N SER A 107 -32.02 -14.29 22.47
CA SER A 107 -33.06 -14.16 21.44
C SER A 107 -33.61 -12.75 21.16
N ILE A 108 -33.38 -12.31 19.92
CA ILE A 108 -34.33 -11.80 18.90
C ILE A 108 -33.40 -11.44 17.72
N SER A 109 -33.20 -12.22 16.65
CA SER A 109 -34.10 -12.89 15.70
C SER A 109 -34.92 -11.92 14.82
N PHE A 110 -34.36 -11.67 13.63
CA PHE A 110 -35.01 -11.38 12.33
C PHE A 110 -35.56 -9.96 12.04
N PRO A 111 -35.86 -9.60 10.77
CA PRO A 111 -35.42 -10.16 9.48
C PRO A 111 -34.98 -9.11 8.43
N TYR A 112 -34.27 -9.62 7.42
CA TYR A 112 -34.40 -9.35 5.98
C TYR A 112 -35.42 -8.29 5.53
N PHE A 113 -34.93 -7.29 4.80
CA PHE A 113 -35.71 -6.61 3.76
C PHE A 113 -35.20 -7.10 2.40
N CYS A 114 -35.98 -7.98 1.78
CA CYS A 114 -35.99 -8.27 0.35
C CYS A 114 -37.14 -7.47 -0.27
N PHE A 115 -36.83 -6.61 -1.23
CA PHE A 115 -37.32 -6.53 -2.62
C PHE A 115 -37.12 -5.12 -3.16
#